data_AF-A0A453PZ48-F1
#
_entry.id   AF-A0A453PZ48-F1
#
_cell.length_a   1.000
_cell.length_b   1.000
_cell.length_c   1.000
_cell.angle_alpha   90.00
_cell.angle_beta   90.00
_cell.angle_gamma   90.00
#
_symmetry.space_group_name_H-M   'P 1'
#
loop_
_entity.id
_entity.type
_entity.pdbx_description
1 polymer ?
#
loop_
_entity_poly.entity_id
_entity_poly.type
_entity_poly.pdbx_seq_one_letter_code
_entity_poly.pdbx_strand_id
1 'polypeptide(L)'
;AVKTYHMMSQRWFTHASPTLFNAGTPRPQLSSCFLVCMKDDSIEGIYDTLSECASISKSAGGIGVSIHNVRATGSYIRGTNGTSNGIVPMLRVFNDTARYVDQGGGKRKGK
;
A
#
# COMPACT_ATOMS: atom_id res chain seq x y z
N ALA A 1 12.83 26.39 -9.83
CA ALA A 1 12.09 25.95 -11.03
C ALA A 1 12.98 25.89 -12.28
N VAL A 2 13.57 27.00 -12.71
CA VAL A 2 14.35 27.10 -13.99
C VAL A 2 15.52 26.10 -14.07
N LYS A 3 16.32 25.95 -13.00
CA LYS A 3 17.43 24.98 -12.95
C LYS A 3 16.96 23.53 -13.15
N THR A 4 15.91 23.11 -12.44
CA THR A 4 15.30 21.77 -12.55
C THR A 4 14.76 21.53 -13.96
N TYR A 5 14.09 22.52 -14.55
CA TYR A 5 13.58 22.46 -15.91
C TYR A 5 14.70 22.19 -16.92
N HIS A 6 15.80 22.95 -16.89
CA HIS A 6 16.92 22.74 -17.82
C HIS A 6 17.56 21.37 -17.67
N MET A 7 17.74 20.88 -16.44
CA MET A 7 18.32 19.55 -16.21
C MET A 7 17.41 18.44 -16.73
N MET A 8 16.09 18.53 -16.51
CA MET A 8 15.13 17.53 -16.99
C MET A 8 14.92 17.59 -18.50
N SER A 9 14.84 18.79 -19.11
CA SER A 9 14.62 18.96 -20.55
C SER A 9 15.81 18.49 -21.38
N GLN A 10 17.03 18.62 -20.83
CA GLN A 10 18.26 18.05 -21.39
C GLN A 10 18.49 16.59 -20.98
N ARG A 11 17.55 15.97 -20.26
CA ARG A 11 17.56 14.54 -19.86
C ARG A 11 18.71 14.13 -18.93
N TRP A 12 19.23 15.05 -18.12
CA TRP A 12 20.22 14.73 -17.11
C TRP A 12 19.65 13.84 -15.99
N PHE A 13 18.38 14.03 -15.65
CA PHE A 13 17.62 13.14 -14.76
C PHE A 13 16.12 13.25 -15.04
N THR A 14 15.32 12.36 -14.44
CA THR A 14 13.86 12.45 -14.43
C THR A 14 13.31 12.17 -13.04
N HIS A 15 12.12 12.67 -12.75
CA HIS A 15 11.40 12.30 -11.53
C HIS A 15 10.59 11.01 -11.75
N ALA A 16 10.18 10.38 -10.65
CA ALA A 16 9.32 9.20 -10.70
C ALA A 16 7.93 9.53 -11.29
N SER A 17 7.26 8.51 -11.84
CA SER A 17 5.95 8.69 -12.51
C SER A 17 4.90 9.46 -11.69
N PRO A 18 4.72 9.22 -10.37
CA PRO A 18 3.74 9.98 -9.59
C PRO A 18 4.07 11.46 -9.51
N THR A 19 5.36 11.81 -9.40
CA THR A 19 5.79 13.20 -9.42
C THR A 19 5.47 13.85 -10.77
N LEU A 20 5.73 13.16 -11.88
CA LEU A 20 5.42 13.66 -13.22
C LEU A 20 3.90 13.79 -13.48
N PHE A 21 3.08 12.89 -12.93
CA PHE A 21 1.64 12.92 -13.11
C PHE A 21 0.92 13.93 -12.22
N ASN A 22 1.40 14.16 -11.00
CA ASN A 22 0.65 14.86 -9.97
C ASN A 22 1.28 16.19 -9.52
N ALA A 23 2.51 16.52 -9.93
CA ALA A 23 3.10 17.82 -9.60
C ALA A 23 2.25 18.98 -10.13
N GLY A 24 1.89 19.93 -9.25
CA GLY A 24 1.04 21.07 -9.58
C GLY A 24 -0.46 20.77 -9.66
N THR A 25 -0.90 19.55 -9.33
CA THR A 25 -2.34 19.19 -9.27
C THR A 25 -2.94 19.49 -7.88
N PRO A 26 -4.28 19.55 -7.72
CA PRO A 26 -4.92 19.88 -6.44
C PRO A 26 -4.65 18.90 -5.29
N ARG A 27 -4.32 17.64 -5.58
CA ARG A 27 -3.93 16.63 -4.58
C ARG A 27 -2.62 15.96 -5.01
N PRO A 28 -1.48 16.64 -4.79
CA PRO A 28 -0.20 16.22 -5.36
C PRO A 28 0.41 15.08 -4.54
N GLN A 29 0.03 13.84 -4.86
CA GLN A 29 0.74 12.66 -4.37
C GLN A 29 1.97 12.43 -5.25
N LEU A 30 3.17 12.66 -4.71
CA LEU A 30 4.43 12.64 -5.49
C LEU A 30 5.29 11.39 -5.24
N SER A 31 4.96 10.60 -4.21
CA SER A 31 5.77 9.47 -3.73
C SER A 31 5.31 8.14 -4.34
N SER A 32 6.23 7.30 -4.78
CA SER A 32 5.83 6.03 -5.43
C SER A 32 5.57 4.87 -4.47
N CYS A 33 6.34 4.76 -3.39
CA CYS A 33 6.41 3.55 -2.59
C CYS A 33 6.20 3.87 -1.11
N PHE A 34 5.48 2.99 -0.43
CA PHE A 34 5.16 3.06 0.99
C PHE A 34 5.51 1.73 1.65
N LEU A 35 6.06 1.80 2.85
CA LEU A 35 6.31 0.64 3.70
C LEU A 35 5.37 0.73 4.89
N VAL A 36 4.58 -0.31 5.10
CA VAL A 36 3.58 -0.38 6.17
C VAL A 36 3.92 -1.58 7.05
N CYS A 37 3.90 -1.39 8.36
CA CYS A 37 4.00 -2.48 9.31
C CYS A 37 2.60 -2.83 9.81
N MET A 38 2.32 -4.12 9.91
CA MET A 38 1.10 -4.60 10.55
C MET A 38 1.03 -4.05 11.97
N LYS A 39 -0.05 -3.33 12.31
CA LYS A 39 -0.15 -2.60 13.58
C LYS A 39 -0.16 -3.51 14.81
N ASP A 40 -0.91 -4.61 14.75
CA ASP A 40 -1.09 -5.53 15.87
C ASP A 40 -1.54 -6.92 15.39
N ASP A 41 -1.30 -7.96 16.20
CA ASP A 41 -1.76 -9.34 15.99
C ASP A 41 -3.22 -9.54 16.46
N SER A 42 -4.10 -8.67 15.97
CA SER A 42 -5.52 -8.63 16.29
C SER A 42 -6.35 -8.32 15.03
N ILE A 43 -7.64 -8.66 15.06
CA ILE A 43 -8.54 -8.35 13.94
C ILE A 43 -8.60 -6.83 13.71
N GLU A 44 -8.66 -6.05 14.78
CA GLU A 44 -8.63 -4.58 14.69
C GLU A 44 -7.34 -4.09 14.02
N GLY A 45 -6.17 -4.54 14.48
CA GLY A 45 -4.89 -4.17 13.88
C GLY A 45 -4.76 -4.57 12.41
N ILE A 46 -5.27 -5.76 12.04
CA ILE A 46 -5.26 -6.26 10.66
C ILE A 46 -6.14 -5.39 9.76
N TYR A 47 -7.37 -5.09 10.17
CA TYR A 47 -8.31 -4.29 9.36
C TYR A 47 -7.93 -2.81 9.30
N ASP A 48 -7.31 -2.27 10.35
CA ASP A 48 -6.71 -0.94 10.33
C ASP A 48 -5.59 -0.84 9.29
N THR A 49 -4.69 -1.83 9.29
CA THR A 49 -3.59 -1.91 8.33
C THR A 49 -4.13 -2.05 6.90
N LEU A 50 -5.21 -2.82 6.73
CA LEU A 50 -5.90 -2.99 5.45
C LEU A 50 -6.52 -1.67 4.95
N SER A 51 -7.17 -0.92 5.84
CA SER A 51 -7.77 0.39 5.53
C SER A 51 -6.71 1.42 5.11
N GLU A 52 -5.55 1.42 5.79
CA GLU A 52 -4.39 2.23 5.41
C GLU A 52 -3.87 1.83 4.02
N CYS A 53 -3.73 0.53 3.76
CA CYS A 53 -3.30 0.03 2.45
C CYS A 53 -4.28 0.41 1.33
N ALA A 54 -5.59 0.31 1.58
CA ALA A 54 -6.61 0.74 0.64
C ALA A 54 -6.52 2.24 0.33
N SER A 55 -6.28 3.06 1.37
CA SER A 55 -6.11 4.51 1.22
C SER A 55 -4.87 4.88 0.39
N ILE A 56 -3.75 4.18 0.62
CA ILE A 56 -2.52 4.37 -0.17
C ILE A 56 -2.72 3.90 -1.62
N SER A 57 -3.35 2.74 -1.82
CA SER A 57 -3.62 2.19 -3.15
C SER A 57 -4.52 3.13 -3.97
N LYS A 58 -5.54 3.71 -3.34
CA LYS A 58 -6.42 4.74 -3.96
C LYS A 58 -5.63 5.90 -4.54
N SER A 59 -4.52 6.29 -3.92
CA SER A 59 -3.65 7.38 -4.36
C SER A 59 -2.47 6.95 -5.23
N ALA A 60 -2.55 5.76 -5.82
CA ALA A 60 -1.56 5.21 -6.73
C ALA A 60 -0.18 4.87 -6.15
N GLY A 61 -0.10 4.69 -4.83
CA GLY A 61 1.11 4.25 -4.13
C GLY A 61 1.28 2.73 -4.17
N GLY A 62 2.51 2.27 -4.43
CA GLY A 62 2.90 0.88 -4.20
C GLY A 62 3.20 0.62 -2.73
N ILE A 63 2.91 -0.58 -2.23
CA ILE A 63 2.91 -0.89 -0.79
C ILE A 63 3.75 -2.14 -0.55
N GLY A 64 4.71 -2.05 0.37
CA GLY A 64 5.34 -3.21 1.01
C GLY A 64 4.81 -3.35 2.44
N VAL A 65 4.18 -4.49 2.76
CA VAL A 65 3.61 -4.74 4.09
C VAL A 65 4.45 -5.76 4.85
N SER A 66 4.87 -5.42 6.07
CA SER A 66 5.54 -6.35 6.99
C SER A 66 4.52 -7.03 7.91
N ILE A 67 4.44 -8.35 7.86
CA ILE A 67 3.45 -9.19 8.57
C ILE A 67 4.06 -10.11 9.63
N HIS A 68 5.30 -9.86 10.02
CA HIS A 68 6.10 -10.73 10.91
C HIS A 68 5.49 -10.95 12.30
N ASN A 69 4.65 -10.02 12.77
CA ASN A 69 3.98 -10.09 14.07
C ASN A 69 2.65 -10.86 14.02
N VAL A 70 2.16 -11.30 12.85
CA VAL A 70 0.90 -12.06 12.75
C VAL A 70 1.13 -13.52 13.11
N ARG A 71 0.28 -14.06 14.00
CA ARG A 71 0.38 -15.45 14.45
C ARG A 71 0.20 -16.48 13.33
N ALA A 72 0.91 -17.61 13.43
CA ALA A 72 0.85 -18.72 12.47
C ALA A 72 -0.45 -19.55 12.60
N THR A 73 -0.73 -20.39 11.60
CA THR A 73 -1.85 -21.35 11.61
C THR A 73 -1.74 -22.29 12.82
N GLY A 74 -2.86 -22.56 13.50
CA GLY A 74 -2.90 -23.40 14.70
C GLY A 74 -2.57 -22.66 16.00
N SER A 75 -2.12 -21.40 15.94
CA SER A 75 -1.84 -20.61 17.14
C SER A 75 -3.12 -20.34 17.94
N TYR A 76 -3.03 -20.41 19.26
CA TYR A 76 -4.17 -20.21 20.15
C TYR A 76 -4.75 -18.78 20.08
N ILE A 77 -6.08 -18.67 20.15
CA ILE A 77 -6.80 -17.39 20.23
C ILE A 77 -7.54 -17.33 21.57
N ARG A 78 -6.98 -16.55 22.52
CA ARG A 78 -7.53 -16.40 23.87
C ARG A 78 -8.97 -15.89 23.90
N GLY A 79 -9.34 -14.97 23.01
CA GLY A 79 -10.65 -14.32 23.02
C GLY A 79 -11.81 -15.21 22.56
N THR A 80 -11.57 -16.12 21.62
CA THR A 80 -12.61 -16.99 21.03
C THR A 80 -12.44 -18.47 21.38
N ASN A 81 -11.41 -18.80 22.17
CA ASN A 81 -10.99 -20.16 22.48
C ASN A 81 -10.77 -21.04 21.23
N GLY A 82 -10.41 -20.42 20.11
CA GLY A 82 -10.19 -21.07 18.83
C GLY A 82 -8.72 -21.13 18.44
N THR A 83 -8.47 -21.61 17.22
CA THR A 83 -7.14 -21.63 16.61
C THR A 83 -7.10 -20.70 15.39
N SER A 84 -5.94 -20.08 15.17
CA SER A 84 -5.73 -19.19 14.02
C SER A 84 -5.69 -19.96 12.71
N ASN A 85 -6.29 -19.38 11.67
CA ASN A 85 -6.15 -19.89 10.31
C ASN A 85 -4.81 -19.46 9.65
N GLY A 86 -4.03 -18.62 10.34
CA GLY A 86 -2.72 -18.12 9.92
C GLY A 86 -2.75 -17.04 8.86
N ILE A 87 -1.61 -16.83 8.20
CA ILE A 87 -1.40 -15.69 7.29
C ILE A 87 -2.08 -15.86 5.92
N VAL A 88 -2.31 -17.09 5.44
CA VAL A 88 -2.81 -17.32 4.07
C VAL A 88 -4.22 -16.74 3.87
N PRO A 89 -5.21 -16.98 4.76
CA PRO A 89 -6.53 -16.36 4.61
C PRO A 89 -6.50 -14.84 4.77
N MET A 90 -5.66 -14.32 5.68
CA MET A 90 -5.47 -12.89 5.84
C MET A 90 -4.93 -12.25 4.55
N LEU A 91 -3.91 -12.84 3.94
CA LEU A 91 -3.35 -12.37 2.67
C LEU A 91 -4.34 -12.43 1.50
N ARG A 92 -5.31 -13.37 1.50
CA ARG A 92 -6.39 -13.39 0.51
C ARG A 92 -7.26 -12.13 0.61
N VAL A 93 -7.57 -11.66 1.82
CA VAL A 93 -8.33 -10.42 2.02
C VAL A 93 -7.56 -9.20 1.52
N PHE A 94 -6.25 -9.13 1.77
CA PHE A 94 -5.38 -8.08 1.22
C PHE A 94 -5.34 -8.12 -0.30
N ASN A 95 -5.22 -9.30 -0.90
CA ASN A 95 -5.26 -9.49 -2.35
C ASN A 95 -6.58 -8.99 -2.96
N ASP A 96 -7.72 -9.38 -2.37
CA ASP A 96 -9.03 -8.99 -2.88
C ASP A 96 -9.26 -7.48 -2.74
N THR A 97 -8.75 -6.88 -1.67
CA THR A 97 -8.75 -5.42 -1.47
C THR A 97 -7.87 -4.72 -2.51
N ALA A 98 -6.68 -5.25 -2.81
CA ALA A 98 -5.80 -4.70 -3.84
C ALA A 98 -6.45 -4.74 -5.24
N ARG A 99 -7.22 -5.80 -5.52
CA ARG A 99 -8.00 -5.93 -6.77
C ARG A 99 -9.21 -5.00 -6.81
N TYR A 100 -9.85 -4.77 -5.67
CA TYR A 100 -11.01 -3.88 -5.56
C TYR A 100 -10.58 -2.42 -5.72
N VAL A 101 -9.51 -2.01 -5.03
CA VAL A 101 -8.92 -0.67 -5.14
C VAL A 101 -7.94 -0.64 -6.32
N ASP A 102 -8.43 -1.00 -7.51
CA ASP A 102 -7.72 -0.78 -8.76
C ASP A 102 -7.89 0.68 -9.15
N GLN A 103 -6.77 1.36 -9.41
CA GLN A 103 -6.68 2.80 -9.49
C GLN A 103 -7.54 3.31 -10.65
N GLY A 104 -8.72 3.82 -10.30
CA GLY A 104 -9.82 4.18 -11.19
C GLY A 104 -9.39 4.80 -12.52
N GLY A 105 -9.29 3.97 -13.56
CA GLY A 105 -8.99 4.37 -14.92
C GLY A 105 -7.65 3.90 -15.50
N GLY A 106 -6.90 3.02 -14.85
CA GLY A 106 -5.78 2.30 -15.49
C GLY A 106 -4.43 3.03 -15.48
N LYS A 107 -4.23 4.01 -14.60
CA LYS A 107 -2.94 4.72 -14.46
C LYS A 107 -1.84 3.85 -13.82
N ARG A 108 -2.20 2.88 -13.00
CA ARG A 108 -1.34 1.80 -12.49
C ARG A 108 -2.26 0.74 -11.88
N LYS A 109 -2.12 -0.52 -12.27
CA LYS A 109 -2.81 -1.60 -11.57
C LYS A 109 -2.14 -1.79 -10.20
N GLY A 110 -2.93 -1.88 -9.13
CA GLY A 110 -2.42 -2.37 -7.86
C GLY A 110 -1.82 -3.76 -8.09
N LYS A 111 -0.50 -3.89 -7.98
CA LYS A 111 0.22 -5.16 -8.02
C LYS A 111 0.90 -5.34 -6.68
#